data_AF-A0A3D1TBW0-F1
#
_entry.id   AF-A0A3D1TBW0-F1
#
_cell.length_a   1.000
_cell.length_b   1.000
_cell.length_c   1.000
_cell.angle_alpha   90.00
_cell.angle_beta   90.00
_cell.angle_gamma   90.00
#
_symmetry.space_group_name_H-M   'P 1'
#
loop_
_entity.id
_entity.type
_entity.pdbx_description
1 polymer ?
#
loop_
_entity_poly.entity_id
_entity_poly.type
_entity_poly.pdbx_seq_one_letter_code
_entity_poly.pdbx_strand_id
1 'polypeptide(L)'
;CKLAGTGTVKIAVAQVDRILRESTFATSLEDLLSAYFEEELVAKSAERAQISSAWESLFAQPERRVANTAVAVWLAELKARKGEGYRVLQTLFKTDRVSAAQTLVIITEALLRLSEGKFLAHGQGGERDGRQGIRLPVFAASLTGDPHALDVDQPAGRLLLSGIAFLAGTAGTVEGAERRRYLLRLAGLLDDDISSQV
;
A
#
# COMPACT_ATOMS: atom_id res chain seq x y z
N CYS A 1 -47.10 14.14 -23.38
CA CYS A 1 -45.75 14.41 -23.90
C CYS A 1 -44.89 13.17 -23.59
N LYS A 2 -44.52 12.36 -24.59
CA LYS A 2 -43.75 11.12 -24.39
C LYS A 2 -42.26 11.46 -24.45
N LEU A 3 -41.55 11.40 -23.32
CA LEU A 3 -40.10 11.36 -23.30
C LEU A 3 -39.68 9.90 -23.48
N ALA A 4 -39.38 9.50 -24.72
CA ALA A 4 -38.70 8.24 -25.02
C ALA A 4 -37.23 8.57 -25.33
N GLY A 5 -36.35 8.35 -24.36
CA GLY A 5 -34.91 8.60 -24.51
C GLY A 5 -34.11 7.31 -24.33
N THR A 6 -33.76 6.64 -25.44
CA THR A 6 -32.79 5.54 -25.49
C THR A 6 -31.40 6.09 -25.82
N GLY A 7 -30.91 7.03 -25.01
CA GLY A 7 -29.61 7.67 -25.20
C GLY A 7 -28.95 8.01 -23.87
N THR A 8 -27.66 7.72 -23.73
CA THR A 8 -26.89 8.10 -22.53
C THR A 8 -26.44 9.55 -22.68
N VAL A 9 -26.98 10.45 -21.87
CA VAL A 9 -26.56 11.87 -21.82
C VAL A 9 -25.57 12.04 -20.67
N LYS A 10 -24.38 12.58 -20.96
CA LYS A 10 -23.42 12.99 -19.93
C LYS A 10 -23.64 14.46 -19.61
N ILE A 11 -23.99 14.77 -18.37
CA ILE A 11 -24.17 16.14 -17.88
C ILE A 11 -23.16 16.38 -16.74
N ALA A 12 -22.51 17.53 -16.75
CA ALA A 12 -21.60 17.91 -15.68
C ALA A 12 -22.39 18.20 -14.39
N VAL A 13 -21.99 17.61 -13.27
CA VAL A 13 -22.63 17.80 -11.96
C VAL A 13 -22.69 19.27 -11.57
N ALA A 14 -21.60 20.03 -11.81
CA ALA A 14 -21.54 21.46 -11.54
C ALA A 14 -22.56 22.28 -12.36
N GLN A 15 -22.90 21.84 -13.56
CA GLN A 15 -23.91 22.49 -14.40
C GLN A 15 -25.31 22.29 -13.81
N VAL A 16 -25.62 21.08 -13.32
CA VAL A 16 -26.90 20.79 -12.66
C VAL A 16 -27.04 21.57 -11.36
N ASP A 17 -26.00 21.60 -10.53
CA ASP A 17 -26.00 22.36 -9.27
C ASP A 17 -26.26 23.86 -9.52
N ARG A 18 -25.58 24.45 -10.52
CA ARG A 18 -25.79 25.86 -10.89
C ARG A 18 -27.23 26.13 -11.33
N ILE A 19 -27.80 25.28 -12.19
CA ILE A 19 -29.18 25.44 -12.66
C ILE A 19 -30.17 25.35 -11.49
N LEU A 20 -29.96 24.44 -10.55
CA LEU A 20 -30.82 24.31 -9.37
C LEU A 20 -30.76 25.56 -8.48
N ARG A 21 -29.57 26.14 -8.28
CA ARG A 21 -29.39 27.38 -7.52
C ARG A 21 -30.04 28.58 -8.18
N GLU A 22 -29.98 28.66 -9.52
CA GLU A 22 -30.60 29.73 -10.32
C GLU A 22 -32.11 29.50 -10.57
N SER A 23 -32.64 28.33 -10.21
CA SER A 23 -34.05 27.99 -10.42
C SER A 23 -34.95 28.61 -9.35
N THR A 24 -36.27 28.52 -9.57
CA THR A 24 -37.29 28.92 -8.58
C THR A 24 -37.19 28.16 -7.26
N PHE A 25 -36.54 27.01 -7.23
CA PHE A 25 -36.32 26.23 -6.02
C PHE A 25 -35.14 26.75 -5.18
N ALA A 26 -34.26 27.57 -5.76
CA ALA A 26 -33.11 28.19 -5.10
C ALA A 26 -32.31 27.22 -4.18
N THR A 27 -32.18 25.97 -4.62
CA THR A 27 -31.61 24.87 -3.82
C THR A 27 -30.33 24.34 -4.46
N SER A 28 -29.44 23.72 -3.69
CA SER A 28 -28.30 23.01 -4.26
C SER A 28 -28.68 21.60 -4.68
N LEU A 29 -27.87 21.00 -5.56
CA LEU A 29 -28.01 19.58 -5.89
C LEU A 29 -27.83 18.70 -4.65
N GLU A 30 -26.97 19.13 -3.72
CA GLU A 30 -26.74 18.45 -2.45
C GLU A 30 -27.97 18.47 -1.53
N ASP A 31 -28.62 19.63 -1.38
CA ASP A 31 -29.84 19.76 -0.57
C ASP A 31 -30.98 18.94 -1.18
N LEU A 32 -31.15 19.00 -2.51
CA LEU A 32 -32.18 18.25 -3.23
C LEU A 32 -32.00 16.74 -3.07
N LEU A 33 -30.78 16.24 -3.25
CA LEU A 33 -30.51 14.82 -3.12
C LEU A 33 -30.57 14.36 -1.66
N SER A 34 -30.17 15.20 -0.70
CA SER A 34 -30.31 14.87 0.73
C SER A 34 -31.78 14.77 1.14
N ALA A 35 -32.62 15.67 0.62
CA ALA A 35 -34.08 15.59 0.80
C ALA A 35 -34.71 14.40 0.08
N TYR A 36 -34.22 14.03 -1.11
CA TYR A 36 -34.75 12.92 -1.91
C TYR A 36 -34.42 11.54 -1.31
N PHE A 37 -33.21 11.38 -0.78
CA PHE A 37 -32.75 10.12 -0.17
C PHE A 37 -32.97 10.05 1.34
N GLU A 38 -33.44 11.13 1.97
CA GLU A 38 -33.57 11.27 3.43
C GLU A 38 -32.23 11.00 4.18
N GLU A 39 -31.11 11.26 3.51
CA GLU A 39 -29.75 11.03 4.01
C GLU A 39 -28.87 12.27 3.77
N GLU A 40 -28.06 12.66 4.76
CA GLU A 40 -27.17 13.82 4.65
C GLU A 40 -25.97 13.54 3.73
N LEU A 41 -25.94 14.15 2.54
CA LEU A 41 -24.86 13.93 1.56
C LEU A 41 -23.48 14.43 2.01
N VAL A 42 -23.44 15.48 2.84
CA VAL A 42 -22.20 16.02 3.44
C VAL A 42 -21.47 14.94 4.24
N ALA A 43 -22.21 14.07 4.94
CA ALA A 43 -21.61 13.00 5.74
C ALA A 43 -20.76 12.06 4.87
N LYS A 44 -21.23 11.73 3.66
CA LYS A 44 -20.51 10.83 2.74
C LYS A 44 -19.28 11.49 2.09
N SER A 45 -19.28 12.81 1.88
CA SER A 45 -18.12 13.52 1.32
C SER A 45 -17.05 13.81 2.40
N ALA A 46 -17.47 14.20 3.60
CA ALA A 46 -16.62 14.40 4.77
C ALA A 46 -15.98 13.09 5.24
N GLU A 47 -16.73 11.99 5.27
CA GLU A 47 -16.21 10.66 5.61
C GLU A 47 -15.15 10.20 4.60
N ARG A 48 -15.37 10.43 3.29
CA ARG A 48 -14.36 10.15 2.26
C ARG A 48 -13.10 10.98 2.44
N ALA A 49 -13.25 12.27 2.75
CA ALA A 49 -12.13 13.16 3.02
C ALA A 49 -11.34 12.70 4.26
N GLN A 50 -12.03 12.30 5.33
CA GLN A 50 -11.41 11.79 6.55
C GLN A 50 -10.67 10.47 6.31
N ILE A 51 -11.25 9.55 5.53
CA ILE A 51 -10.57 8.30 5.13
C ILE A 51 -9.35 8.59 4.26
N SER A 52 -9.43 9.57 3.34
CA SER A 52 -8.30 9.98 2.51
C SER A 52 -7.18 10.58 3.36
N SER A 53 -7.51 11.48 4.27
CA SER A 53 -6.55 12.08 5.20
C SER A 53 -5.91 11.05 6.12
N ALA A 54 -6.70 10.10 6.66
CA ALA A 54 -6.20 9.00 7.47
C ALA A 54 -5.31 8.03 6.68
N TRP A 55 -5.57 7.84 5.38
CA TRP A 55 -4.70 7.08 4.49
C TRP A 55 -3.37 7.79 4.26
N GLU A 56 -3.41 9.08 3.97
CA GLU A 56 -2.21 9.89 3.74
C GLU A 56 -1.35 10.00 5.01
N SER A 57 -1.96 10.05 6.19
CA SER A 57 -1.24 10.17 7.46
C SER A 57 -0.40 8.94 7.80
N LEU A 58 -0.71 7.75 7.26
CA LEU A 58 0.12 6.55 7.39
C LEU A 58 1.57 6.79 6.91
N PHE A 59 1.74 7.64 5.89
CA PHE A 59 3.01 7.86 5.20
C PHE A 59 3.84 8.97 5.84
N ALA A 60 3.28 9.76 6.75
CA ALA A 60 3.93 10.94 7.32
C ALA A 60 5.24 10.64 8.07
N GLN A 61 5.33 9.48 8.75
CA GLN A 61 6.58 9.05 9.39
C GLN A 61 7.54 8.35 8.41
N PRO A 62 7.11 7.36 7.60
CA PRO A 62 7.95 6.73 6.58
C PRO A 62 8.65 7.74 5.64
N GLU A 63 7.91 8.71 5.09
CA GLU A 63 8.41 9.67 4.10
C GLU A 63 9.57 10.52 4.62
N ARG A 64 9.65 10.77 5.93
CA ARG A 64 10.75 11.56 6.55
C ARG A 64 12.10 10.86 6.48
N ARG A 65 12.13 9.54 6.28
CA ARG A 65 13.35 8.71 6.40
C ARG A 65 13.91 8.25 5.05
N VAL A 66 13.16 8.41 3.97
CA VAL A 66 13.45 7.76 2.68
C VAL A 66 13.91 8.72 1.57
N ALA A 67 14.22 9.98 1.88
CA ALA A 67 14.53 10.99 0.87
C ALA A 67 15.58 10.51 -0.15
N ASN A 68 15.27 10.66 -1.44
CA ASN A 68 16.12 10.26 -2.58
C ASN A 68 16.46 8.76 -2.68
N THR A 69 15.59 7.88 -2.17
CA THR A 69 15.75 6.42 -2.29
C THR A 69 14.68 5.79 -3.19
N ALA A 70 14.96 4.61 -3.73
CA ALA A 70 13.95 3.81 -4.43
C ALA A 70 12.76 3.40 -3.51
N VAL A 71 13.00 3.34 -2.19
CA VAL A 71 11.95 3.12 -1.18
C VAL A 71 10.92 4.27 -1.17
N ALA A 72 11.36 5.51 -1.40
CA ALA A 72 10.44 6.64 -1.51
C ALA A 72 9.48 6.51 -2.70
N VAL A 73 9.97 5.98 -3.83
CA VAL A 73 9.13 5.74 -5.01
C VAL A 73 8.07 4.68 -4.71
N TRP A 74 8.47 3.59 -4.06
CA TRP A 74 7.53 2.55 -3.63
C TRP A 74 6.46 3.08 -2.67
N LEU A 75 6.85 3.88 -1.67
CA LEU A 75 5.91 4.51 -0.74
C LEU A 75 4.94 5.46 -1.48
N ALA A 76 5.42 6.21 -2.48
CA ALA A 76 4.58 7.07 -3.29
C ALA A 76 3.54 6.26 -4.11
N GLU A 77 3.91 5.10 -4.66
CA GLU A 77 2.95 4.22 -5.34
C GLU A 77 1.88 3.67 -4.40
N LEU A 78 2.30 3.20 -3.23
CA LEU A 78 1.37 2.74 -2.20
C LEU A 78 0.41 3.87 -1.81
N LYS A 79 0.92 5.07 -1.52
CA LYS A 79 0.12 6.24 -1.17
C LYS A 79 -0.87 6.61 -2.27
N ALA A 80 -0.45 6.52 -3.54
CA ALA A 80 -1.29 6.69 -4.72
C ALA A 80 -2.29 5.53 -4.96
N ARG A 81 -2.35 4.56 -4.03
CA ARG A 81 -3.24 3.39 -4.05
C ARG A 81 -2.98 2.44 -5.23
N LYS A 82 -1.72 2.25 -5.56
CA LYS A 82 -1.24 1.44 -6.69
C LYS A 82 -0.04 0.58 -6.26
N GLY A 83 0.43 -0.25 -7.20
CA GLY A 83 1.64 -1.04 -7.02
C GLY A 83 1.46 -2.33 -6.22
N GLU A 84 2.51 -3.14 -6.19
CA GLU A 84 2.57 -4.34 -5.37
C GLU A 84 2.59 -3.96 -3.88
N GLY A 85 1.80 -4.66 -3.07
CA GLY A 85 1.67 -4.39 -1.63
C GLY A 85 0.48 -3.50 -1.25
N TYR A 86 -0.07 -2.71 -2.20
CA TYR A 86 -1.21 -1.83 -1.90
C TYR A 86 -2.41 -2.58 -1.33
N ARG A 87 -2.79 -3.73 -1.90
CA ARG A 87 -3.93 -4.52 -1.39
C ARG A 87 -3.72 -5.01 0.04
N VAL A 88 -2.48 -5.36 0.40
CA VAL A 88 -2.12 -5.78 1.76
C VAL A 88 -2.27 -4.61 2.71
N LEU A 89 -1.67 -3.46 2.39
CA LEU A 89 -1.74 -2.26 3.20
C LEU A 89 -3.18 -1.72 3.31
N GLN A 90 -3.95 -1.76 2.23
CA GLN A 90 -5.36 -1.35 2.22
C GLN A 90 -6.21 -2.24 3.13
N THR A 91 -5.98 -3.56 3.10
CA THR A 91 -6.70 -4.50 3.96
C THR A 91 -6.35 -4.22 5.42
N LEU A 92 -5.07 -4.08 5.74
CA LEU A 92 -4.61 -3.77 7.09
C LEU A 92 -5.18 -2.43 7.59
N PHE A 93 -5.18 -1.39 6.76
CA PHE A 93 -5.76 -0.09 7.10
C PHE A 93 -7.26 -0.14 7.39
N LYS A 94 -8.02 -0.99 6.68
CA LYS A 94 -9.45 -1.18 6.93
C LYS A 94 -9.71 -1.93 8.24
N THR A 95 -8.85 -2.88 8.60
CA THR A 95 -8.97 -3.69 9.81
C THR A 95 -8.47 -2.95 11.05
N ASP A 96 -7.26 -2.41 10.98
CA ASP A 96 -6.59 -1.69 12.07
C ASP A 96 -5.61 -0.65 11.52
N ARG A 97 -5.99 0.63 11.66
CA ARG A 97 -5.20 1.78 11.18
C ARG A 97 -3.89 1.95 11.96
N VAL A 98 -3.85 1.60 13.24
CA VAL A 98 -2.65 1.72 14.08
C VAL A 98 -1.62 0.69 13.64
N SER A 99 -2.05 -0.57 13.53
CA SER A 99 -1.20 -1.65 13.01
C SER A 99 -0.73 -1.37 11.59
N ALA A 100 -1.56 -0.76 10.73
CA ALA A 100 -1.16 -0.34 9.38
C ALA A 100 -0.01 0.68 9.41
N ALA A 101 -0.12 1.70 10.25
CA ALA A 101 0.92 2.73 10.38
C ALA A 101 2.24 2.14 10.92
N GLN A 102 2.16 1.33 11.99
CA GLN A 102 3.32 0.68 12.59
C GLN A 102 4.02 -0.27 11.60
N THR A 103 3.24 -1.10 10.92
CA THR A 103 3.73 -2.02 9.88
C THR A 103 4.45 -1.25 8.78
N LEU A 104 3.88 -0.15 8.29
CA LEU A 104 4.49 0.64 7.24
C LEU A 104 5.82 1.26 7.68
N VAL A 105 5.93 1.71 8.94
CA VAL A 105 7.20 2.21 9.51
C VAL A 105 8.24 1.10 9.59
N ILE A 106 7.88 -0.08 10.10
CA ILE A 106 8.78 -1.24 10.22
C ILE A 106 9.29 -1.67 8.84
N ILE A 107 8.40 -1.79 7.85
CA ILE A 107 8.79 -2.22 6.50
C ILE A 107 9.63 -1.16 5.80
N THR A 108 9.34 0.12 6.02
CA THR A 108 10.20 1.19 5.50
C THR A 108 11.63 1.10 6.04
N GLU A 109 11.78 0.92 7.35
CA GLU A 109 13.09 0.70 7.98
C GLU A 109 13.77 -0.56 7.45
N ALA A 110 13.04 -1.66 7.33
CA ALA A 110 13.56 -2.92 6.81
C ALA A 110 14.13 -2.74 5.40
N LEU A 111 13.37 -2.14 4.49
CA LEU A 111 13.79 -1.92 3.11
C LEU A 111 15.00 -0.97 3.02
N LEU A 112 15.07 0.06 3.86
CA LEU A 112 16.23 0.94 3.94
C LEU A 112 17.49 0.15 4.34
N ARG A 113 17.46 -0.62 5.43
CA ARG A 113 18.60 -1.45 5.87
C ARG A 113 19.05 -2.44 4.80
N LEU A 114 18.10 -3.08 4.11
CA LEU A 114 18.40 -4.04 3.04
C LEU A 114 19.02 -3.35 1.82
N SER A 115 18.60 -2.11 1.53
CA SER A 115 19.16 -1.32 0.43
C SER A 115 20.58 -0.79 0.73
N GLU A 116 20.83 -0.34 1.96
CA GLU A 116 22.15 0.15 2.42
C GLU A 116 23.19 -0.98 2.48
N GLY A 117 22.76 -2.19 2.84
CA GLY A 117 23.61 -3.40 2.81
C GLY A 117 24.07 -3.84 1.41
N LYS A 118 23.71 -3.10 0.35
CA LYS A 118 23.99 -3.40 -1.07
C LYS A 118 23.41 -4.72 -1.58
N PHE A 119 22.53 -5.37 -0.82
CA PHE A 119 21.92 -6.64 -1.23
C PHE A 119 21.05 -6.47 -2.48
N LEU A 120 20.31 -5.36 -2.56
CA LEU A 120 19.41 -5.04 -3.66
C LEU A 120 20.08 -4.31 -4.84
N ALA A 121 21.35 -3.89 -4.71
CA ALA A 121 21.99 -2.95 -5.64
C ALA A 121 22.51 -3.60 -6.94
N HIS A 122 22.64 -4.93 -7.01
CA HIS A 122 23.39 -5.58 -8.08
C HIS A 122 22.75 -6.79 -8.76
N GLY A 123 21.48 -7.13 -8.51
CA GLY A 123 20.77 -8.20 -9.26
C GLY A 123 21.46 -9.58 -9.33
N GLN A 124 22.55 -9.77 -8.58
CA GLN A 124 23.48 -10.91 -8.59
C GLN A 124 24.06 -11.16 -7.18
N GLY A 125 23.43 -10.63 -6.13
CA GLY A 125 23.95 -10.57 -4.77
C GLY A 125 23.79 -11.82 -3.91
N GLY A 126 23.60 -13.01 -4.50
CA GLY A 126 23.36 -14.24 -3.75
C GLY A 126 24.60 -15.13 -3.57
N GLU A 127 25.41 -15.31 -4.61
CA GLU A 127 26.45 -16.34 -4.62
C GLU A 127 27.86 -15.82 -4.93
N ARG A 128 28.01 -14.68 -5.61
CA ARG A 128 29.32 -14.22 -6.09
C ARG A 128 30.15 -13.42 -5.09
N ASP A 129 29.56 -12.91 -4.00
CA ASP A 129 30.22 -11.96 -3.07
C ASP A 129 30.58 -12.57 -1.71
N GLY A 130 30.39 -13.88 -1.49
CA GLY A 130 30.79 -14.57 -0.25
C GLY A 130 30.13 -14.06 1.05
N ARG A 131 29.17 -13.13 0.97
CA ARG A 131 28.43 -12.60 2.12
C ARG A 131 27.38 -13.62 2.56
N GLN A 132 27.51 -14.09 3.81
CA GLN A 132 26.51 -14.93 4.44
C GLN A 132 25.23 -14.11 4.66
N GLY A 133 24.10 -14.55 4.09
CA GLY A 133 22.82 -13.89 4.28
C GLY A 133 22.34 -13.94 5.74
N ILE A 134 21.49 -12.99 6.14
CA ILE A 134 20.92 -12.93 7.49
C ILE A 134 19.64 -13.76 7.52
N ARG A 135 19.48 -14.62 8.53
CA ARG A 135 18.23 -15.38 8.72
C ARG A 135 17.05 -14.43 8.92
N LEU A 136 15.93 -14.68 8.23
CA LEU A 136 14.74 -13.84 8.29
C LEU A 136 14.25 -13.64 9.73
N PRO A 137 14.18 -14.67 10.60
CA PRO A 137 13.75 -14.46 11.99
C PRO A 137 14.72 -13.63 12.82
N VAL A 138 16.03 -13.74 12.57
CA VAL A 138 17.04 -12.88 13.22
C VAL A 138 16.86 -11.43 12.79
N PHE A 139 16.61 -11.20 11.50
CA PHE A 139 16.33 -9.87 10.97
C PHE A 139 15.02 -9.30 11.54
N ALA A 140 13.95 -10.09 11.59
CA ALA A 140 12.65 -9.71 12.16
C ALA A 140 12.77 -9.33 13.65
N ALA A 141 13.45 -10.16 14.45
CA ALA A 141 13.71 -9.88 15.86
C ALA A 141 14.54 -8.59 16.05
N SER A 142 15.52 -8.34 15.17
CA SER A 142 16.33 -7.10 15.23
C SER A 142 15.55 -5.81 14.92
N LEU A 143 14.42 -5.94 14.21
CA LEU A 143 13.56 -4.81 13.82
C LEU A 143 12.41 -4.60 14.80
N THR A 144 11.84 -5.68 15.32
CA THR A 144 10.54 -5.66 16.02
C THR A 144 10.58 -6.28 17.41
N GLY A 145 11.66 -6.99 17.76
CA GLY A 145 11.73 -7.83 18.95
C GLY A 145 11.06 -9.20 18.79
N ASP A 146 10.36 -9.45 17.68
CA ASP A 146 9.65 -10.70 17.39
C ASP A 146 10.24 -11.40 16.16
N PRO A 147 10.78 -12.63 16.30
CA PRO A 147 11.32 -13.41 15.17
C PRO A 147 10.27 -13.74 14.09
N HIS A 148 8.98 -13.77 14.42
CA HIS A 148 7.91 -14.16 13.50
C HIS A 148 7.20 -12.98 12.83
N ALA A 149 7.58 -11.74 13.17
CA ALA A 149 6.90 -10.54 12.69
C ALA A 149 6.91 -10.40 11.15
N LEU A 150 7.88 -11.02 10.47
CA LEU A 150 8.04 -10.93 9.00
C LEU A 150 7.69 -12.24 8.27
N ASP A 151 6.97 -13.15 8.94
CA ASP A 151 6.50 -14.39 8.33
C ASP A 151 5.44 -14.12 7.23
N VAL A 152 5.29 -15.06 6.30
CA VAL A 152 4.46 -14.88 5.09
C VAL A 152 2.96 -14.79 5.39
N ASP A 153 2.52 -15.37 6.51
CA ASP A 153 1.17 -15.29 7.04
C ASP A 153 0.90 -13.92 7.72
N GLN A 154 1.96 -13.17 8.07
CA GLN A 154 1.83 -11.81 8.59
C GLN A 154 1.69 -10.76 7.46
N PRO A 155 0.85 -9.73 7.65
CA PRO A 155 0.77 -8.60 6.73
C PRO A 155 2.12 -7.92 6.48
N ALA A 156 2.94 -7.80 7.53
CA ALA A 156 4.27 -7.20 7.45
C ALA A 156 5.20 -8.02 6.53
N GLY A 157 5.24 -9.34 6.65
CA GLY A 157 6.04 -10.20 5.76
C GLY A 157 5.61 -10.12 4.30
N ARG A 158 4.29 -10.11 4.03
CA ARG A 158 3.79 -9.90 2.65
C ARG A 158 4.16 -8.53 2.09
N LEU A 159 4.07 -7.49 2.92
CA LEU A 159 4.40 -6.13 2.52
C LEU A 159 5.92 -5.98 2.28
N LEU A 160 6.76 -6.61 3.10
CA LEU A 160 8.21 -6.70 2.88
C LEU A 160 8.54 -7.30 1.52
N LEU A 161 7.96 -8.46 1.20
CA LEU A 161 8.19 -9.13 -0.09
C LEU A 161 7.78 -8.26 -1.27
N SER A 162 6.65 -7.53 -1.17
CA SER A 162 6.23 -6.60 -2.22
C SER A 162 7.19 -5.43 -2.39
N GLY A 163 7.75 -4.90 -1.30
CA GLY A 163 8.77 -3.85 -1.35
C GLY A 163 10.07 -4.35 -1.97
N ILE A 164 10.54 -5.54 -1.60
CA ILE A 164 11.73 -6.16 -2.21
C ILE A 164 11.53 -6.38 -3.71
N ALA A 165 10.36 -6.92 -4.10
CA ALA A 165 10.04 -7.17 -5.51
C ALA A 165 10.05 -5.88 -6.34
N PHE A 166 9.47 -4.80 -5.79
CA PHE A 166 9.50 -3.47 -6.40
C PHE A 166 10.93 -2.95 -6.58
N LEU A 167 11.73 -2.99 -5.51
CA LEU A 167 13.11 -2.49 -5.54
C LEU A 167 14.01 -3.30 -6.49
N ALA A 168 13.76 -4.61 -6.60
CA ALA A 168 14.47 -5.48 -7.53
C ALA A 168 13.97 -5.38 -8.99
N GLY A 169 12.85 -4.67 -9.25
CA GLY A 169 12.24 -4.58 -10.58
C GLY A 169 11.67 -5.90 -11.10
N THR A 170 11.24 -6.81 -10.21
CA THR A 170 10.84 -8.20 -10.54
C THR A 170 9.33 -8.42 -10.50
N ALA A 171 8.53 -7.39 -10.77
CA ALA A 171 7.07 -7.48 -10.73
C ALA A 171 6.53 -8.66 -11.57
N GLY A 172 5.69 -9.51 -10.97
CA GLY A 172 4.87 -10.49 -11.69
C GLY A 172 5.50 -11.78 -12.28
N THR A 173 6.76 -12.14 -12.02
CA THR A 173 7.43 -13.23 -12.79
C THR A 173 7.50 -14.66 -12.21
N VAL A 174 7.22 -14.89 -10.92
CA VAL A 174 7.26 -16.21 -10.25
C VAL A 174 6.18 -16.23 -9.17
N GLU A 175 5.49 -17.34 -8.91
CA GLU A 175 4.49 -17.48 -7.83
C GLU A 175 4.93 -18.53 -6.78
N GLY A 176 4.40 -18.44 -5.56
CA GLY A 176 4.60 -19.44 -4.51
C GLY A 176 5.92 -19.33 -3.71
N ALA A 177 6.29 -20.41 -3.03
CA ALA A 177 7.44 -20.47 -2.11
C ALA A 177 8.78 -20.16 -2.79
N GLU A 178 8.94 -20.52 -4.06
CA GLU A 178 10.15 -20.21 -4.84
C GLU A 178 10.31 -18.70 -5.08
N ARG A 179 9.24 -17.96 -5.42
CA ARG A 179 9.30 -16.49 -5.52
C ARG A 179 9.74 -15.89 -4.18
N ARG A 180 9.17 -16.36 -3.07
CA ARG A 180 9.53 -15.90 -1.72
C ARG A 180 11.02 -16.10 -1.45
N ARG A 181 11.53 -17.32 -1.61
CA ARG A 181 12.95 -17.63 -1.38
C ARG A 181 13.86 -16.84 -2.31
N TYR A 182 13.47 -16.63 -3.55
CA TYR A 182 14.21 -15.80 -4.49
C TYR A 182 14.27 -14.34 -4.03
N LEU A 183 13.13 -13.72 -3.67
CA LEU A 183 13.08 -12.35 -3.20
C LEU A 183 13.87 -12.16 -1.90
N LEU A 184 13.73 -13.07 -0.94
CA LEU A 184 14.51 -13.04 0.30
C LEU A 184 16.01 -13.10 -0.01
N ARG A 185 16.45 -14.03 -0.87
CA ARG A 185 17.86 -14.12 -1.29
C ARG A 185 18.35 -12.87 -2.00
N LEU A 186 17.55 -12.26 -2.87
CA LEU A 186 17.88 -10.97 -3.49
C LEU A 186 18.09 -9.87 -2.45
N ALA A 187 17.34 -9.90 -1.36
CA ALA A 187 17.51 -8.98 -0.24
C ALA A 187 18.62 -9.38 0.75
N GLY A 188 19.36 -10.47 0.49
CA GLY A 188 20.38 -10.97 1.42
C GLY A 188 19.80 -11.66 2.66
N LEU A 189 18.53 -12.05 2.61
CA LEU A 189 17.82 -12.76 3.66
C LEU A 189 17.74 -14.26 3.35
N LEU A 190 17.88 -15.08 4.38
CA LEU A 190 17.72 -16.54 4.31
C LEU A 190 16.39 -16.94 4.96
N ASP A 191 15.64 -17.79 4.25
CA ASP A 191 14.44 -18.44 4.79
C ASP A 191 14.87 -19.54 5.77
N ASP A 192 14.33 -19.56 6.99
CA ASP A 192 14.71 -20.54 8.01
C ASP A 192 14.14 -21.95 7.72
N ASP A 193 13.21 -22.07 6.76
CA ASP A 193 12.55 -23.31 6.32
C ASP A 193 13.47 -24.29 5.54
N ILE A 194 14.79 -24.19 5.66
CA ILE A 194 15.69 -25.31 5.33
C ILE A 194 15.82 -26.22 6.56
N SER A 195 14.69 -26.81 6.97
CA SER A 195 14.68 -27.93 7.90
C SER A 195 14.04 -29.15 7.23
N SER A 196 14.79 -30.24 7.19
CA SER A 196 14.47 -31.59 6.72
C SER A 196 14.40 -31.83 5.21
N GLN A 197 15.56 -32.09 4.60
CA GLN A 197 15.70 -33.33 3.83
C GLN A 197 16.68 -34.21 4.62
N VAL A 198 16.12 -35.04 5.51
CA VAL A 198 16.73 -36.29 5.95
C VAL A 198 16.05 -37.39 5.16
#